data_AF-A0A4Q4ZNP9-F1
#
_entry.id   AF-A0A4Q4ZNP9-F1
#
_cell.length_a   1.000
_cell.length_b   1.000
_cell.length_c   1.000
_cell.angle_alpha   90.00
_cell.angle_beta   90.00
_cell.angle_gamma   90.00
#
_symmetry.space_group_name_H-M   'P 1'
#
loop_
_entity.id
_entity.type
_entity.pdbx_description
1 polymer ?
#
loop_
_entity_poly.entity_id
_entity_poly.type
_entity_poly.pdbx_seq_one_letter_code
_entity_poly.pdbx_strand_id
1 'polypeptide(L)'
;MKARKGCWTCTARKLQCDGGLPTCNKCARAQRYCQGYEMRLSWPRDGDKRRAIVRNDAPPAVMSPSQGSANLFLINTTCQDMELYHQLSLRMQPFNPAPFTPDSWMHPQLPVDHLDLVHYFHNSAYLSLVTFGETTSQIRDTIMSMALAHDTLPGLALFYALLAFSSLRRYGLNQQAMQLKISALHFLSASVNDEPLIPAKAIQHVAASMLLVTFEYLPLARYRPAPHSPNASYAILNLLSESSRGVDR
;
A
#
# COMPACT_ATOMS: atom_id res chain seq x y z
N MET A 1 8.52 -7.69 -39.81
CA MET A 1 8.65 -6.22 -39.71
C MET A 1 7.48 -5.69 -38.88
N LYS A 2 7.73 -5.03 -37.73
CA LYS A 2 6.64 -4.46 -36.91
C LYS A 2 6.05 -3.24 -37.65
N ALA A 3 4.72 -3.17 -37.75
CA ALA A 3 4.03 -2.00 -38.30
C ALA A 3 4.44 -0.74 -37.52
N ARG A 4 4.86 0.32 -38.22
CA ARG A 4 5.20 1.59 -37.58
C ARG A 4 3.94 2.17 -36.95
N LYS A 5 4.00 2.49 -35.65
CA LYS A 5 2.89 3.12 -34.93
C LYS A 5 2.65 4.52 -35.51
N GLY A 6 1.41 4.81 -35.88
CA GLY A 6 1.03 6.16 -36.33
C GLY A 6 0.96 7.14 -35.15
N CYS A 7 0.99 8.44 -35.45
CA CYS A 7 0.80 9.44 -34.41
C CYS A 7 -0.60 9.31 -33.79
N TRP A 8 -0.77 9.82 -32.57
CA TRP A 8 -2.04 9.71 -31.85
C TRP A 8 -3.21 10.36 -32.59
N THR A 9 -2.97 11.50 -33.25
CA THR A 9 -4.00 12.20 -34.03
C THR A 9 -4.50 11.36 -35.21
N CYS A 10 -3.62 10.69 -35.96
CA CYS A 10 -4.03 9.81 -37.05
C CYS A 10 -4.68 8.51 -36.56
N THR A 11 -4.17 7.96 -35.46
CA THR A 11 -4.73 6.75 -34.83
C THR A 11 -6.16 6.99 -34.33
N ALA A 12 -6.40 8.11 -33.64
CA ALA A 12 -7.73 8.50 -33.18
C ALA A 12 -8.72 8.70 -34.34
N ARG A 13 -8.23 9.20 -35.49
CA ARG A 13 -9.01 9.39 -36.71
C ARG A 13 -9.16 8.12 -37.57
N LYS A 14 -8.54 7.00 -37.17
CA LYS A 14 -8.49 5.75 -37.94
C LYS A 14 -7.93 5.93 -39.36
N LEU A 15 -6.93 6.80 -39.51
CA LEU A 15 -6.25 7.08 -40.78
C LEU A 15 -4.83 6.52 -40.73
N GLN A 16 -4.33 6.01 -41.84
CA GLN A 16 -2.92 5.58 -41.93
C GLN A 16 -1.98 6.78 -41.75
N CYS A 17 -1.03 6.70 -40.82
CA CYS A 17 -0.05 7.76 -40.60
C CYS A 17 1.19 7.55 -41.48
N ASP A 18 1.72 8.65 -41.99
CA ASP A 18 2.91 8.75 -42.81
C ASP A 18 4.23 8.80 -42.01
N GLY A 19 4.15 8.97 -40.68
CA GLY A 19 5.30 8.79 -39.79
C GLY A 19 6.34 9.92 -39.77
N GLY A 20 6.04 11.09 -40.34
CA GLY A 20 6.94 12.25 -40.32
C GLY A 20 7.14 12.84 -38.92
N LEU A 21 8.37 13.27 -38.62
CA LEU A 21 8.76 13.96 -37.38
C LEU A 21 9.12 15.43 -37.68
N PRO A 22 8.81 16.39 -36.79
CA PRO A 22 8.09 16.25 -35.52
C PRO A 22 6.57 16.10 -35.68
N THR A 23 6.01 16.44 -36.84
CA THR A 23 4.58 16.36 -37.14
C THR A 23 4.31 15.59 -38.43
N CYS A 24 3.24 14.80 -38.46
CA CYS A 24 2.84 14.06 -39.66
C CYS A 24 2.27 14.99 -40.75
N ASN A 25 2.49 14.67 -42.04
CA ASN A 25 1.98 15.46 -43.17
C ASN A 25 0.45 15.49 -43.21
N LYS A 26 -0.22 14.40 -42.82
CA LYS A 26 -1.68 14.39 -42.71
C LYS A 26 -2.20 15.33 -41.63
N CYS A 27 -1.44 15.51 -40.57
CA CYS A 27 -1.74 16.40 -39.45
C CYS A 27 -1.54 17.86 -39.90
N ALA A 28 -0.40 18.13 -40.56
CA ALA A 28 -0.04 19.43 -41.09
C ALA A 28 -1.04 19.92 -42.14
N ARG A 29 -1.38 19.09 -43.14
CA ARG A 29 -2.37 19.44 -44.17
C ARG A 29 -3.77 19.67 -43.61
N ALA A 30 -4.13 18.93 -42.55
CA ALA A 30 -5.41 19.13 -41.88
C ALA A 30 -5.41 20.31 -40.90
N GLN A 31 -4.31 21.05 -40.79
CA GLN A 31 -4.10 22.12 -39.81
C GLN A 31 -4.49 21.71 -38.38
N ARG A 32 -4.10 20.49 -37.97
CA ARG A 32 -4.36 19.97 -36.62
C ARG A 32 -3.06 19.76 -35.87
N TYR A 33 -3.12 20.01 -34.56
CA TYR A 33 -2.04 19.69 -33.64
C TYR A 33 -1.74 18.18 -33.66
N CYS A 34 -0.51 17.82 -34.01
CA CYS A 34 -0.04 16.45 -33.99
C CYS A 34 0.36 16.10 -32.56
N GLN A 35 -0.37 15.19 -31.93
CA GLN A 35 -0.09 14.72 -30.57
C GLN A 35 1.15 13.82 -30.47
N GLY A 36 1.95 13.73 -31.53
CA GLY A 36 3.20 12.98 -31.55
C GLY A 36 3.02 11.46 -31.53
N TYR A 37 4.13 10.78 -31.23
CA TYR A 37 4.30 9.32 -31.30
C TYR A 37 4.66 8.70 -29.93
N GLU A 38 4.60 9.48 -28.85
CA GLU A 38 5.00 9.05 -27.51
C GLU A 38 4.11 7.93 -26.96
N MET A 39 4.58 7.20 -25.95
CA MET A 39 3.76 6.15 -25.31
C MET A 39 2.70 6.79 -24.41
N ARG A 40 1.41 6.59 -24.71
CA ARG A 40 0.31 7.05 -23.84
C ARG A 40 -0.17 5.90 -22.96
N LEU A 41 -0.05 6.09 -21.65
CA LEU A 41 -0.64 5.20 -20.67
C LEU A 41 -2.17 5.34 -20.71
N SER A 42 -2.89 4.23 -20.68
CA SER A 42 -4.35 4.19 -20.61
C SER A 42 -4.77 3.26 -19.50
N TRP A 43 -5.68 3.70 -18.64
CA TRP A 43 -6.31 2.83 -17.65
C TRP A 43 -7.26 1.82 -18.35
N PRO A 44 -7.28 0.55 -17.92
CA PRO A 44 -8.23 -0.44 -18.43
C PRO A 44 -9.66 0.05 -18.20
N ARG A 45 -10.49 -0.01 -19.24
CA ARG A 45 -11.92 0.32 -19.10
C ARG A 45 -12.68 -0.90 -18.59
N ASP A 46 -13.86 -0.69 -18.00
CA ASP A 46 -14.72 -1.79 -17.57
C ASP A 46 -14.99 -2.74 -18.75
N GLY A 47 -14.64 -4.02 -18.58
CA GLY A 47 -14.77 -5.04 -19.61
C GLY A 47 -13.55 -5.27 -20.51
N ASP A 48 -12.42 -4.58 -20.30
CA ASP A 48 -11.14 -4.85 -21.00
C ASP A 48 -10.49 -6.19 -20.54
N LYS A 49 -11.09 -7.33 -20.90
CA LYS A 49 -10.59 -8.69 -20.60
C LYS A 49 -9.18 -8.98 -21.15
N ARG A 50 -8.69 -8.13 -22.07
CA ARG A 50 -7.35 -8.24 -22.67
C ARG A 50 -6.24 -7.59 -21.84
N ARG A 51 -6.60 -6.73 -20.88
CA ARG A 51 -5.64 -5.97 -20.06
C ARG A 51 -5.92 -6.07 -18.56
N ALA A 52 -7.12 -6.48 -18.16
CA ALA A 52 -7.43 -6.83 -16.79
C ALA A 52 -6.96 -8.26 -16.51
N ILE A 53 -6.10 -8.45 -15.50
CA ILE A 53 -5.95 -9.74 -14.84
C ILE A 53 -7.26 -9.96 -14.08
N VAL A 54 -8.24 -10.53 -14.77
CA VAL A 54 -9.50 -10.96 -14.14
C VAL A 54 -9.23 -12.31 -13.51
N ARG A 55 -9.31 -12.40 -12.18
CA ARG A 55 -9.38 -13.69 -11.49
C ARG A 55 -10.69 -14.35 -11.90
N ASN A 56 -10.64 -15.23 -12.89
CA ASN A 56 -11.75 -16.13 -13.17
C ASN A 56 -11.66 -17.28 -12.16
N ASP A 57 -12.66 -17.43 -11.29
CA ASP A 57 -12.75 -18.54 -10.33
C ASP A 57 -13.18 -19.88 -10.99
N ALA A 58 -12.88 -20.06 -12.28
CA ALA A 58 -13.11 -21.32 -12.98
C ALA A 58 -11.78 -22.09 -13.08
N PRO A 59 -11.73 -23.38 -12.71
CA PRO A 59 -10.54 -24.19 -12.93
C PRO A 59 -10.29 -24.29 -14.44
N PRO A 60 -9.11 -23.88 -14.95
CA PRO A 60 -8.85 -23.99 -16.37
C PRO A 60 -8.63 -25.45 -16.72
N ALA A 61 -9.54 -26.01 -17.53
CA ALA A 61 -9.24 -27.18 -18.32
C ALA A 61 -7.99 -26.89 -19.15
N VAL A 62 -6.99 -27.75 -19.00
CA VAL A 62 -5.70 -27.69 -19.70
C VAL A 62 -5.94 -27.70 -21.21
N MET A 63 -5.71 -26.57 -21.86
CA MET A 63 -5.44 -26.52 -23.30
C MET A 63 -4.34 -25.49 -23.56
N SER A 64 -3.17 -26.01 -23.93
CA SER A 64 -2.06 -25.22 -24.45
C SER A 64 -2.38 -24.71 -25.85
N PRO A 65 -2.01 -23.45 -26.16
CA PRO A 65 -1.57 -23.11 -27.51
C PRO A 65 -0.08 -22.76 -27.48
N SER A 66 0.63 -23.39 -28.39
CA SER A 66 2.01 -23.10 -28.73
C SER A 66 2.14 -21.79 -29.52
N GLN A 67 3.34 -21.21 -29.42
CA GLN A 67 3.96 -20.19 -30.29
C GLN A 67 3.72 -18.71 -29.97
N GLY A 68 4.81 -18.06 -29.52
CA GLY A 68 5.25 -16.80 -30.11
C GLY A 68 5.47 -15.60 -29.19
N SER A 69 6.73 -15.43 -28.74
CA SER A 69 7.39 -14.14 -28.49
C SER A 69 6.94 -13.28 -27.29
N ALA A 70 7.59 -13.52 -26.14
CA ALA A 70 8.56 -12.62 -25.50
C ALA A 70 8.87 -13.21 -24.11
N ASN A 71 10.14 -13.40 -23.77
CA ASN A 71 10.58 -13.83 -22.44
C ASN A 71 10.28 -12.76 -21.39
N LEU A 72 9.01 -12.60 -21.03
CA LEU A 72 8.64 -12.19 -19.70
C LEU A 72 8.56 -13.49 -18.90
N PHE A 73 9.66 -13.85 -18.23
CA PHE A 73 9.58 -14.81 -17.14
C PHE A 73 8.75 -14.15 -16.03
N LEU A 74 7.43 -14.15 -16.18
CA LEU A 74 6.55 -13.98 -15.05
C LEU A 74 6.81 -15.20 -14.17
N ILE A 75 7.56 -15.00 -13.10
CA ILE A 75 7.61 -15.98 -12.03
C ILE A 75 6.19 -16.04 -11.51
N ASN A 76 5.47 -17.12 -11.80
CA ASN A 76 4.16 -17.39 -11.25
C ASN A 76 4.33 -17.53 -9.75
N THR A 77 4.24 -16.41 -9.05
CA THR A 77 4.36 -16.31 -7.60
C THR A 77 3.02 -15.81 -7.12
N THR A 78 2.24 -16.75 -6.63
CA THR A 78 1.02 -16.47 -5.89
C THR A 78 1.40 -16.05 -4.46
N CYS A 79 0.47 -15.42 -3.74
CA CYS A 79 0.68 -15.14 -2.32
C CYS A 79 0.94 -16.43 -1.50
N GLN A 80 0.43 -17.56 -1.98
CA GLN A 80 0.65 -18.87 -1.39
C GLN A 80 2.09 -19.36 -1.58
N ASP A 81 2.73 -19.02 -2.70
CA ASP A 81 4.15 -19.34 -2.95
C ASP A 81 5.09 -18.54 -2.05
N MET A 82 4.75 -17.29 -1.74
CA MET A 82 5.51 -16.47 -0.78
C MET A 82 5.39 -17.01 0.65
N GLU A 83 4.19 -17.46 1.05
CA GLU A 83 3.98 -18.10 2.36
C GLU A 83 4.74 -19.44 2.45
N LEU A 84 4.70 -20.24 1.38
CA LEU A 84 5.42 -21.51 1.32
C LEU A 84 6.94 -21.31 1.32
N TYR A 85 7.46 -20.26 0.67
CA TYR A 85 8.87 -19.87 0.76
C TYR A 85 9.26 -19.46 2.18
N HIS A 86 8.41 -18.69 2.87
CA HIS A 86 8.65 -18.33 4.28
C HIS A 86 8.70 -19.58 5.17
N GLN A 87 7.76 -20.51 4.99
CA GLN A 87 7.74 -21.76 5.73
C GLN A 87 8.95 -22.66 5.45
N LEU A 88 9.39 -22.77 4.19
CA LEU A 88 10.57 -23.56 3.82
C LEU A 88 11.86 -22.92 4.31
N SER A 89 11.95 -21.59 4.30
CA SER A 89 13.09 -20.84 4.83
C SER A 89 13.24 -21.01 6.34
N LEU A 90 12.12 -21.12 7.08
CA LEU A 90 12.11 -21.49 8.49
C LEU A 90 12.49 -22.96 8.72
N ARG A 91 12.27 -23.84 7.74
CA ARG A 91 12.57 -25.28 7.81
C ARG A 91 14.02 -25.64 7.47
N MET A 92 14.77 -24.73 6.85
CA MET A 92 16.15 -24.94 6.40
C MET A 92 17.23 -24.44 7.39
N GLN A 93 16.87 -24.10 8.63
CA GLN A 93 17.86 -23.93 9.68
C GLN A 93 18.54 -25.28 10.00
N PRO A 94 19.88 -25.36 10.09
CA PRO A 94 20.55 -26.55 10.57
C PRO A 94 20.09 -26.80 12.01
N PHE A 95 19.44 -27.94 12.22
CA PHE A 95 19.18 -28.48 13.54
C PHE A 95 20.50 -28.60 14.32
N ASN A 96 20.52 -28.07 15.55
CA ASN A 96 21.09 -28.82 16.66
C ASN A 96 20.15 -28.71 17.88
N PRO A 97 19.83 -29.82 18.59
CA PRO A 97 18.63 -29.92 19.41
C PRO A 97 18.85 -29.92 20.94
N ALA A 98 17.73 -29.64 21.63
CA ALA A 98 17.25 -30.11 22.94
C ALA A 98 17.38 -29.16 24.17
N PRO A 99 16.58 -29.33 25.26
CA PRO A 99 15.33 -30.10 25.45
C PRO A 99 14.13 -29.31 26.05
N PHE A 100 12.90 -29.85 25.90
CA PHE A 100 11.65 -29.79 26.72
C PHE A 100 11.33 -28.52 27.57
N THR A 101 10.09 -27.99 27.63
CA THR A 101 8.83 -28.67 27.99
C THR A 101 7.57 -27.95 27.43
N PRO A 102 6.43 -28.66 27.34
CA PRO A 102 5.11 -28.06 27.17
C PRO A 102 4.55 -27.71 28.55
N ASP A 103 4.36 -26.43 28.87
CA ASP A 103 3.15 -25.97 29.55
C ASP A 103 3.07 -24.46 29.80
N SER A 104 1.80 -24.02 29.87
CA SER A 104 1.28 -22.96 30.73
C SER A 104 1.69 -21.49 30.51
N TRP A 105 0.79 -20.81 29.80
CA TRP A 105 0.02 -19.65 30.28
C TRP A 105 0.63 -18.83 31.43
N MET A 106 0.82 -17.55 31.11
CA MET A 106 1.11 -16.41 31.98
C MET A 106 2.50 -16.38 32.61
N HIS A 107 3.40 -15.57 32.04
CA HIS A 107 4.26 -14.73 32.88
C HIS A 107 4.59 -13.36 32.23
N PRO A 108 4.57 -12.27 33.02
CA PRO A 108 4.88 -10.90 32.61
C PRO A 108 6.36 -10.57 32.85
N GLN A 109 7.16 -10.34 31.81
CA GLN A 109 8.48 -9.67 31.85
C GLN A 109 8.83 -9.18 30.43
N LEU A 110 9.49 -8.02 30.33
CA LEU A 110 9.78 -7.23 29.11
C LEU A 110 10.08 -8.08 27.86
N PRO A 111 9.32 -7.92 26.75
CA PRO A 111 9.33 -8.87 25.67
C PRO A 111 10.44 -8.59 24.67
N VAL A 112 11.12 -9.67 24.29
CA VAL A 112 12.02 -9.83 23.13
C VAL A 112 11.45 -9.25 21.82
N ASP A 113 10.15 -8.94 21.78
CA ASP A 113 9.37 -8.36 20.69
C ASP A 113 9.64 -6.87 20.39
N HIS A 114 9.99 -6.04 21.39
CA HIS A 114 10.16 -4.59 21.14
C HIS A 114 11.43 -4.27 20.35
N LEU A 115 12.53 -4.96 20.62
CA LEU A 115 13.79 -4.77 19.89
C LEU A 115 13.64 -5.15 18.41
N ASP A 116 12.91 -6.22 18.13
CA ASP A 116 12.60 -6.65 16.76
C ASP A 116 11.75 -5.62 16.01
N LEU A 117 10.80 -4.97 16.70
CA LEU A 117 9.98 -3.89 16.12
C LEU A 117 10.77 -2.61 15.88
N VAL A 118 11.74 -2.29 16.75
CA VAL A 118 12.67 -1.17 16.56
C VAL A 118 13.61 -1.43 15.38
N HIS A 119 14.17 -2.64 15.29
CA HIS A 119 15.02 -3.04 14.17
C HIS A 119 14.23 -3.06 12.84
N TYR A 120 12.99 -3.56 12.87
CA TYR A 120 12.09 -3.51 11.72
C TYR A 120 11.75 -2.07 11.31
N PHE A 121 11.60 -1.15 12.27
CA PHE A 121 11.42 0.27 11.99
C PHE A 121 12.59 0.83 11.19
N HIS A 122 13.81 0.58 11.66
CA HIS A 122 15.04 1.09 11.07
C HIS A 122 15.26 0.62 9.63
N ASN A 123 14.94 -0.66 9.36
CA ASN A 123 15.25 -1.28 8.07
C ASN A 123 14.13 -1.09 7.04
N SER A 124 12.86 -1.08 7.47
CA SER A 124 11.74 -1.23 6.53
C SER A 124 10.53 -0.35 6.85
N ALA A 125 10.11 -0.23 8.11
CA ALA A 125 8.84 0.44 8.41
C ALA A 125 8.88 1.95 8.08
N TYR A 126 10.01 2.62 8.30
CA TYR A 126 10.16 4.06 8.04
C TYR A 126 9.89 4.46 6.58
N LEU A 127 10.10 3.54 5.62
CA LEU A 127 9.77 3.75 4.20
C LEU A 127 8.28 3.99 3.96
N SER A 128 7.44 3.76 4.97
CA SER A 128 6.00 3.99 4.93
C SER A 128 5.60 5.39 5.39
N LEU A 129 6.56 6.21 5.83
CA LEU A 129 6.39 7.60 6.25
C LEU A 129 6.51 8.60 5.07
N VAL A 130 6.37 8.14 3.82
CA VAL A 130 6.58 8.93 2.57
C VAL A 130 5.71 10.19 2.48
N THR A 131 4.74 10.35 3.38
CA THR A 131 3.90 11.54 3.48
C THR A 131 4.65 12.83 3.84
N PHE A 132 5.95 12.80 4.18
CA PHE A 132 6.63 13.93 4.83
C PHE A 132 7.94 14.49 4.21
N GLY A 133 8.34 14.13 2.97
CA GLY A 133 9.38 14.90 2.23
C GLY A 133 10.55 14.10 1.62
N GLU A 134 11.57 14.83 1.13
CA GLU A 134 12.62 14.36 0.19
C GLU A 134 13.71 13.44 0.81
N THR A 135 13.87 13.37 2.14
CA THR A 135 14.90 12.53 2.80
C THR A 135 14.35 11.69 3.97
N THR A 136 13.71 10.58 3.65
CA THR A 136 13.10 9.64 4.62
C THR A 136 14.09 9.03 5.63
N SER A 137 15.37 8.90 5.26
CA SER A 137 16.43 8.38 6.15
C SER A 137 16.75 9.34 7.30
N GLN A 138 16.81 10.65 7.04
CA GLN A 138 17.07 11.65 8.08
C GLN A 138 15.91 11.71 9.09
N ILE A 139 14.67 11.60 8.61
CA ILE A 139 13.48 11.53 9.47
C ILE A 139 13.52 10.25 10.33
N ARG A 140 13.92 9.11 9.76
CA ARG A 140 14.10 7.87 10.52
C ARG A 140 15.13 8.05 11.63
N ASP A 141 16.32 8.56 11.32
CA ASP A 141 17.43 8.64 12.27
C ASP A 141 17.12 9.62 13.41
N THR A 142 16.46 10.73 13.10
CA THR A 142 15.98 11.71 14.10
C THR A 142 14.87 11.14 14.98
N ILE A 143 13.90 10.41 14.43
CA ILE A 143 12.87 9.73 15.21
C ILE A 143 13.50 8.68 16.13
N MET A 144 14.45 7.88 15.62
CA MET A 144 15.12 6.86 16.42
C MET A 144 15.93 7.46 17.57
N SER A 145 16.71 8.51 17.31
CA SER A 145 17.51 9.16 18.35
C SER A 145 16.64 9.76 19.45
N MET A 146 15.51 10.36 19.09
CA MET A 146 14.56 10.90 20.06
C MET A 146 13.80 9.80 20.82
N ALA A 147 13.43 8.70 20.16
CA ALA A 147 12.67 7.61 20.76
C ALA A 147 13.51 6.80 21.75
N LEU A 148 14.79 6.55 21.44
CA LEU A 148 15.70 5.74 22.25
C LEU A 148 16.35 6.53 23.40
N ALA A 149 16.22 7.85 23.42
CA ALA A 149 16.72 8.66 24.53
C ALA A 149 15.94 8.42 25.84
N HIS A 150 14.68 7.95 25.80
CA HIS A 150 13.80 7.52 26.92
C HIS A 150 13.66 8.42 28.17
N ASP A 151 14.35 9.55 28.28
CA ASP A 151 14.44 10.34 29.52
C ASP A 151 13.22 11.22 29.80
N THR A 152 12.25 11.25 28.88
CA THR A 152 11.14 12.21 28.89
C THR A 152 9.82 11.52 28.57
N LEU A 153 8.73 11.97 29.20
CA LEU A 153 7.37 11.48 28.93
C LEU A 153 6.99 11.49 27.43
N PRO A 154 7.23 12.56 26.64
CA PRO A 154 6.95 12.54 25.21
C PRO A 154 7.94 11.67 24.42
N GLY A 155 9.17 11.48 24.91
CA GLY A 155 10.11 10.49 24.36
C GLY A 155 9.60 9.04 24.53
N LEU A 156 9.06 8.70 25.69
CA LEU A 156 8.39 7.42 25.92
C LEU A 156 7.15 7.27 25.03
N ALA A 157 6.36 8.33 24.90
CA ALA A 157 5.21 8.34 24.02
C ALA A 157 5.60 8.09 22.55
N LEU A 158 6.67 8.75 22.09
CA LEU A 158 7.26 8.53 20.77
C LEU A 158 7.73 7.10 20.57
N PHE A 159 8.38 6.51 21.58
CA PHE A 159 8.83 5.12 21.53
C PHE A 159 7.68 4.13 21.38
N TYR A 160 6.61 4.27 22.19
CA TYR A 160 5.44 3.41 22.06
C TYR A 160 4.69 3.63 20.75
N ALA A 161 4.64 4.87 20.24
CA ALA A 161 4.08 5.16 18.92
C ALA A 161 4.89 4.50 17.79
N LEU A 162 6.21 4.50 17.89
CA LEU A 162 7.11 3.81 16.96
C LEU A 162 6.86 2.30 16.98
N LEU A 163 6.79 1.69 18.17
CA LEU A 163 6.48 0.26 18.31
C LEU A 163 5.11 -0.09 17.75
N ALA A 164 4.09 0.71 18.03
CA ALA A 164 2.73 0.53 17.49
C ALA A 164 2.73 0.59 15.97
N PHE A 165 3.41 1.58 15.39
CA PHE A 165 3.56 1.73 13.95
C PHE A 165 4.29 0.54 13.32
N SER A 166 5.43 0.12 13.88
CA SER A 166 6.17 -1.05 13.41
C SER A 166 5.33 -2.33 13.49
N SER A 167 4.60 -2.54 14.57
CA SER A 167 3.73 -3.70 14.75
C SER A 167 2.61 -3.70 13.71
N LEU A 168 1.97 -2.55 13.48
CA LEU A 168 0.97 -2.38 12.41
C LEU A 168 1.54 -2.70 11.02
N ARG A 169 2.75 -2.22 10.73
CA ARG A 169 3.38 -2.42 9.42
C ARG A 169 3.83 -3.87 9.20
N ARG A 170 4.23 -4.56 10.25
CA ARG A 170 4.72 -5.95 10.20
C ARG A 170 3.59 -6.98 10.25
N TYR A 171 2.65 -6.81 11.17
CA TYR A 171 1.61 -7.80 11.49
C TYR A 171 0.18 -7.35 11.14
N GLY A 172 -0.02 -6.08 10.78
CA GLY A 172 -1.36 -5.52 10.55
C GLY A 172 -2.04 -5.08 11.86
N LEU A 173 -3.34 -4.78 11.77
CA LEU A 173 -4.15 -4.40 12.94
C LEU A 173 -4.33 -5.61 13.85
N ASN A 174 -3.55 -5.66 14.93
CA ASN A 174 -3.63 -6.70 15.96
C ASN A 174 -3.83 -6.07 17.34
N GLN A 175 -4.19 -6.91 18.32
CA GLN A 175 -4.42 -6.45 19.70
C GLN A 175 -3.16 -5.76 20.28
N GLN A 176 -1.97 -6.26 19.95
CA GLN A 176 -0.70 -5.72 20.42
C GLN A 176 -0.46 -4.28 19.94
N ALA A 177 -0.63 -4.01 18.64
CA ALA A 177 -0.46 -2.68 18.06
C ALA A 177 -1.45 -1.67 18.68
N MET A 178 -2.68 -2.12 18.97
CA MET A 178 -3.67 -1.31 19.68
C MET A 178 -3.27 -1.02 21.11
N GLN A 179 -2.73 -1.99 21.85
CA GLN A 179 -2.23 -1.78 23.22
C GLN A 179 -1.05 -0.81 23.24
N LEU A 180 -0.10 -0.95 22.31
CA LEU A 180 1.04 -0.02 22.17
C LEU A 180 0.58 1.40 21.85
N LYS A 181 -0.43 1.55 20.98
CA LYS A 181 -1.06 2.85 20.69
C LYS A 181 -1.69 3.47 21.94
N ILE A 182 -2.41 2.68 22.74
CA ILE A 182 -3.03 3.16 23.97
C ILE A 182 -1.95 3.66 24.94
N SER A 183 -0.86 2.90 25.12
CA SER A 183 0.28 3.34 25.93
C SER A 183 0.87 4.66 25.43
N ALA A 184 1.07 4.81 24.11
CA ALA A 184 1.57 6.05 23.54
C ALA A 184 0.66 7.26 23.85
N LEU A 185 -0.66 7.09 23.70
CA LEU A 185 -1.64 8.14 24.03
C LEU A 185 -1.66 8.47 25.52
N HIS A 186 -1.52 7.47 26.37
CA HIS A 186 -1.42 7.67 27.82
C HIS A 186 -0.23 8.57 28.17
N PHE A 187 0.97 8.27 27.65
CA PHE A 187 2.16 9.11 27.88
C PHE A 187 2.08 10.50 27.24
N LEU A 188 1.46 10.64 26.07
CA LEU A 188 1.18 11.96 25.48
C LEU A 188 0.27 12.78 26.39
N SER A 189 -0.83 12.20 26.87
CA SER A 189 -1.78 12.90 27.74
C SER A 189 -1.14 13.29 29.07
N ALA A 190 -0.31 12.42 29.66
CA ALA A 190 0.44 12.71 30.87
C ALA A 190 1.41 13.88 30.66
N SER A 191 2.09 13.93 29.51
CA SER A 191 3.03 15.01 29.22
C SER A 191 2.39 16.36 28.91
N VAL A 192 1.11 16.43 28.56
CA VAL A 192 0.39 17.71 28.40
C VAL A 192 0.07 18.34 29.75
N ASN A 193 -0.10 17.51 30.78
CA ASN A 193 -0.44 17.95 32.13
C ASN A 193 0.79 18.36 32.95
N ASP A 194 1.99 17.87 32.59
CA ASP A 194 3.27 18.28 33.17
C ASP A 194 3.80 19.57 32.49
N GLU A 195 4.19 20.53 33.32
CA GLU A 195 4.81 21.87 33.10
C GLU A 195 5.62 22.15 31.80
N PRO A 196 5.91 23.45 31.49
CA PRO A 196 5.84 24.04 30.15
C PRO A 196 6.66 23.34 29.05
N LEU A 197 6.12 23.38 27.83
CA LEU A 197 6.74 22.80 26.63
C LEU A 197 8.08 23.48 26.30
N ILE A 198 9.17 22.88 26.79
CA ILE A 198 10.52 23.12 26.29
C ILE A 198 10.55 22.70 24.81
N PRO A 199 11.21 23.44 23.91
CA PRO A 199 11.24 23.14 22.48
C PRO A 199 11.62 21.68 22.14
N ALA A 200 12.54 21.08 22.90
CA ALA A 200 12.93 19.68 22.72
C ALA A 200 11.78 18.68 22.98
N LYS A 201 10.98 18.91 24.03
CA LYS A 201 9.79 18.10 24.35
C LYS A 201 8.69 18.29 23.29
N ALA A 202 8.56 19.51 22.75
CA ALA A 202 7.60 19.82 21.71
C ALA A 202 7.87 19.03 20.42
N ILE A 203 9.13 18.88 20.03
CA ILE A 203 9.52 18.10 18.83
C ILE A 203 9.17 16.62 19.02
N GLN A 204 9.42 16.04 20.20
CA GLN A 204 9.04 14.65 20.51
C GLN A 204 7.52 14.45 20.47
N HIS A 205 6.75 15.39 21.03
CA HIS A 205 5.29 15.41 20.97
C HIS A 205 4.76 15.42 19.54
N VAL A 206 5.33 16.29 18.70
CA VAL A 206 4.96 16.38 17.28
C VAL A 206 5.31 15.09 16.54
N ALA A 207 6.51 14.54 16.78
CA ALA A 207 6.93 13.28 16.17
C ALA A 207 6.04 12.09 16.57
N ALA A 208 5.66 12.00 17.86
CA ALA A 208 4.77 10.96 18.36
C ALA A 208 3.38 11.08 17.74
N SER A 209 2.84 12.30 17.71
CA SER A 209 1.56 12.60 17.06
C SER A 209 1.57 12.26 15.57
N MET A 210 2.67 12.57 14.87
CA MET A 210 2.86 12.24 13.45
C MET A 210 2.81 10.73 13.20
N LEU A 211 3.48 9.93 14.02
CA LEU A 211 3.44 8.46 13.90
C LEU A 211 2.04 7.90 14.18
N LEU A 212 1.32 8.44 15.17
CA LEU A 212 -0.06 8.04 15.48
C LEU A 212 -1.03 8.41 14.36
N VAL A 213 -0.89 9.59 13.75
CA VAL A 213 -1.70 9.96 12.57
C VAL A 213 -1.42 9.01 11.40
N THR A 214 -0.16 8.65 11.19
CA THR A 214 0.21 7.71 10.12
C THR A 214 -0.32 6.30 10.41
N PHE A 215 -0.34 5.90 11.68
CA PHE A 215 -0.97 4.66 12.14
C PHE A 215 -2.46 4.59 11.79
N GLU A 216 -3.21 5.69 11.89
CA GLU A 216 -4.64 5.73 11.53
C GLU A 216 -4.89 5.75 10.03
N TYR A 217 -4.06 6.46 9.27
CA TYR A 217 -4.34 6.70 7.85
C TYR A 217 -4.04 5.49 6.96
N LEU A 218 -3.00 4.72 7.29
CA LEU A 218 -2.55 3.59 6.48
C LEU A 218 -3.52 2.38 6.47
N PRO A 219 -4.19 2.01 7.57
CA PRO A 219 -5.27 1.04 7.56
C PRO A 219 -6.43 1.49 6.67
N LEU A 220 -6.81 2.77 6.73
CA LEU A 220 -7.91 3.32 5.93
C LEU A 220 -7.61 3.32 4.42
N ALA A 221 -6.35 3.47 4.02
CA ALA A 221 -5.93 3.33 2.62
C ALA A 221 -6.05 1.89 2.09
N ARG A 222 -5.92 0.87 2.97
CA ARG A 222 -6.16 -0.54 2.63
C ARG A 222 -7.63 -0.95 2.74
N TYR A 223 -8.41 -0.26 3.58
CA TYR A 223 -9.83 -0.54 3.85
C TYR A 223 -10.80 0.34 3.06
N ARG A 224 -10.36 1.10 2.05
CA ARG A 224 -11.26 1.69 1.07
C ARG A 224 -11.53 0.61 0.00
N PRO A 225 -12.60 -0.21 0.09
CA PRO A 225 -13.10 -0.84 -1.11
C PRO A 225 -13.35 0.30 -2.09
N ALA A 226 -12.95 0.12 -3.36
CA ALA A 226 -13.38 1.03 -4.42
C ALA A 226 -14.87 1.29 -4.19
N PRO A 227 -15.33 2.56 -4.15
CA PRO A 227 -16.76 2.80 -4.07
C PRO A 227 -17.37 1.96 -5.19
N HIS A 228 -18.21 1.01 -4.82
CA HIS A 228 -19.02 0.28 -5.79
C HIS A 228 -19.67 1.40 -6.60
N SER A 229 -19.27 1.51 -7.86
CA SER A 229 -19.82 2.51 -8.76
C SER A 229 -21.34 2.46 -8.56
N PRO A 230 -22.02 3.58 -8.32
CA PRO A 230 -23.46 3.58 -8.38
C PRO A 230 -23.80 3.22 -9.84
N ASN A 231 -24.03 1.93 -10.10
CA ASN A 231 -24.37 1.42 -11.42
C ASN A 231 -25.65 2.19 -11.81
N ALA A 232 -25.55 3.15 -12.72
CA ALA A 232 -26.66 4.06 -13.04
C ALA A 232 -27.94 3.28 -13.43
N SER A 233 -27.78 2.03 -13.88
CA SER A 233 -28.85 1.09 -14.13
C SER A 233 -29.71 0.76 -12.89
N TYR A 234 -29.16 0.64 -11.67
CA TYR A 234 -29.99 0.37 -10.49
C TYR A 234 -30.80 1.60 -10.06
N ALA A 235 -30.25 2.80 -10.25
CA ALA A 235 -30.97 4.04 -9.95
C ALA A 235 -32.14 4.24 -10.93
N ILE A 236 -31.94 3.90 -12.20
CA ILE A 236 -32.99 3.93 -13.22
C ILE A 236 -34.05 2.84 -12.95
N LEU A 237 -33.64 1.63 -12.55
CA LEU A 237 -34.60 0.57 -12.21
C LEU A 237 -35.41 0.89 -10.96
N ASN A 238 -34.83 1.52 -9.93
CA ASN A 238 -35.57 1.97 -8.76
C ASN A 238 -36.55 3.10 -9.10
N LEU A 239 -36.15 4.09 -9.91
CA LEU A 239 -37.04 5.17 -10.36
C LEU A 239 -38.19 4.67 -11.24
N LEU A 240 -37.94 3.67 -12.10
CA LEU A 240 -38.99 3.03 -12.90
C LEU A 240 -39.91 2.14 -12.05
N SER A 241 -39.37 1.50 -11.00
CA SER A 241 -40.18 0.72 -10.06
C SER A 241 -41.07 1.59 -9.17
N GLU A 242 -40.65 2.81 -8.84
CA GLU A 242 -41.43 3.79 -8.07
C GLU A 242 -42.50 4.46 -8.94
N SER A 243 -42.21 4.76 -10.20
CA SER A 243 -43.21 5.27 -11.17
C SER A 243 -44.34 4.27 -11.46
N SER A 244 -44.09 2.96 -11.29
CA SER A 244 -45.08 1.91 -11.53
C SER A 244 -45.95 1.61 -10.31
N ARG A 245 -45.61 2.12 -9.12
CA ARG A 245 -46.39 1.95 -7.87
C ARG A 245 -47.28 3.15 -7.54
N GLY A 246 -47.22 4.22 -8.34
CA GLY A 246 -48.01 5.44 -8.16
C GLY A 246 -49.32 5.50 -8.95
N VAL A 247 -49.72 4.42 -9.64
CA VAL A 247 -50.95 4.38 -10.47
C VAL A 247 -51.84 3.20 -10.05
N ASP A 248 -52.02 3.01 -8.74
CA ASP A 248 -53.07 2.15 -8.16
C ASP A 248 -53.33 2.55 -6.70
N ARG A 249 -53.49 3.86 -6.46
CA ARG A 249 -54.14 4.41 -5.26
C ARG A 249 -54.99 5.61 -5.63
#